data_AF-A0A257XCX7-F1
#
_entry.id   AF-A0A257XCX7-F1
#
_cell.length_a   1.000
_cell.length_b   1.000
_cell.length_c   1.000
_cell.angle_alpha   90.00
_cell.angle_beta   90.00
_cell.angle_gamma   90.00
#
_symmetry.space_group_name_H-M   'P 1'
#
loop_
_entity.id
_entity.type
_entity.pdbx_description
1 polymer ?
#
loop_
_entity_poly.entity_id
_entity_poly.type
_entity_poly.pdbx_seq_one_letter_code
_entity_poly.pdbx_strand_id
1 'polypeptide(L)'
;PALSGLRLLEAQAVGDTAHLVYFGKIDLGQDKELVRENLLKLKFHREGGAWKYDSNRISRLDGAPEVLKSLQAGKRPDFLDSPEYTPPGSMPPPPPLCRVPDFKAGFKLQTFGYETTLSMNGISYDPAVDALDQQILIGGLVKGHNEITLRMKPVPRPEGEKATLELRVYVLSNDSSKPGTEVLRWRAPESGAPAKVTLPIEMK
;
A
#
# COMPACT_ATOMS: atom_id res chain seq x y z
N PRO A 1 6.27 7.16 -18.97
CA PRO A 1 6.34 8.64 -19.02
C PRO A 1 7.31 9.06 -20.12
N ALA A 2 7.00 10.12 -20.89
CA ALA A 2 7.97 10.67 -21.82
C ALA A 2 9.14 11.28 -21.05
N LEU A 3 10.38 10.92 -21.39
CA LEU A 3 11.59 11.49 -20.78
C LEU A 3 12.08 12.75 -21.51
N SER A 4 11.45 13.08 -22.64
CA SER A 4 11.77 14.28 -23.42
C SER A 4 11.61 15.54 -22.56
N GLY A 5 12.65 16.37 -22.50
CA GLY A 5 12.67 17.58 -21.69
C GLY A 5 13.03 17.39 -20.22
N LEU A 6 13.32 16.16 -19.77
CA LEU A 6 13.84 15.91 -18.43
C LEU A 6 15.36 15.83 -18.44
N ARG A 7 16.00 16.43 -17.43
CA ARG A 7 17.45 16.36 -17.22
C ARG A 7 17.80 15.21 -16.30
N LEU A 8 18.68 14.30 -16.74
CA LEU A 8 19.22 13.25 -15.90
C LEU A 8 20.12 13.87 -14.81
N LEU A 9 19.86 13.54 -13.56
CA LEU A 9 20.67 13.93 -12.40
C LEU A 9 21.56 12.79 -11.93
N GLU A 10 21.08 11.55 -12.03
CA GLU A 10 21.75 10.38 -11.47
C GLU A 10 21.38 9.11 -12.22
N ALA A 11 22.38 8.26 -12.42
CA ALA A 11 22.24 6.89 -12.86
C ALA A 11 23.16 6.02 -12.01
N GLN A 12 22.57 5.11 -11.22
CA GLN A 12 23.32 4.25 -10.31
C GLN A 12 22.77 2.83 -10.39
N ALA A 13 23.69 1.86 -10.40
CA ALA A 13 23.39 0.45 -10.28
C ALA A 13 24.18 -0.15 -9.11
N VAL A 14 23.50 -0.95 -8.29
CA VAL A 14 24.06 -1.69 -7.16
C VAL A 14 23.48 -3.09 -7.26
N GLY A 15 24.35 -4.10 -7.40
CA GLY A 15 23.96 -5.50 -7.59
C GLY A 15 22.90 -5.68 -8.68
N ASP A 16 21.76 -6.24 -8.32
CA ASP A 16 20.63 -6.51 -9.23
C ASP A 16 19.59 -5.39 -9.27
N THR A 17 19.93 -4.20 -8.76
CA THR A 17 19.03 -3.05 -8.71
C THR A 17 19.69 -1.81 -9.29
N ALA A 18 18.90 -0.97 -9.96
CA ALA A 18 19.35 0.30 -10.48
C ALA A 18 18.25 1.34 -10.36
N HIS A 19 18.64 2.61 -10.43
CA HIS A 19 17.69 3.69 -10.62
C HIS A 19 18.20 4.69 -11.66
N LEU A 20 17.29 5.54 -12.11
CA LEU A 20 17.58 6.79 -12.80
C LEU A 20 16.80 7.91 -12.10
N VAL A 21 17.44 9.05 -11.84
CA VAL A 21 16.77 10.23 -11.27
C VAL A 21 16.81 11.35 -12.28
N TYR A 22 15.64 11.88 -12.61
CA TYR A 22 15.44 12.98 -13.55
C TYR A 22 14.82 14.19 -12.88
N PHE A 23 15.13 15.38 -13.38
CA PHE A 23 14.51 16.64 -13.01
C PHE A 23 13.82 17.28 -14.22
N GLY A 24 12.61 17.78 -14.01
CA GLY A 24 11.93 18.62 -15.00
C GLY A 24 10.41 18.59 -14.85
N LYS A 25 9.74 19.15 -15.84
CA LYS A 25 8.28 19.16 -15.94
C LYS A 25 7.77 17.78 -16.33
N ILE A 26 7.18 17.08 -15.36
CA ILE A 26 6.68 15.72 -15.56
C ILE A 26 5.19 15.78 -15.89
N ASP A 27 4.87 15.43 -17.13
CA ASP A 27 3.50 15.30 -17.59
C ASP A 27 3.02 13.84 -17.41
N LEU A 28 1.96 13.68 -16.62
CA LEU A 28 1.29 12.40 -16.38
C LEU A 28 -0.13 12.35 -17.00
N GLY A 29 -0.45 13.26 -17.92
CA GLY A 29 -1.81 13.40 -18.46
C GLY A 29 -2.75 14.21 -17.57
N GLN A 30 -2.19 15.07 -16.71
CA GLN A 30 -2.92 16.03 -15.88
C GLN A 30 -3.09 17.35 -16.64
N ASP A 31 -3.96 18.24 -16.15
CA ASP A 31 -4.12 19.57 -16.74
C ASP A 31 -2.77 20.28 -16.87
N LYS A 32 -2.51 20.87 -18.04
CA LYS A 32 -1.21 21.48 -18.38
C LYS A 32 -0.77 22.55 -17.39
N GLU A 33 -1.73 23.24 -16.76
CA GLU A 33 -1.49 24.26 -15.74
C GLU A 33 -0.96 23.69 -14.41
N LEU A 34 -1.17 22.40 -14.16
CA LEU A 34 -0.71 21.69 -12.97
C LEU A 34 0.66 21.02 -13.17
N VAL A 35 1.23 21.09 -14.38
CA VAL A 35 2.55 20.51 -14.68
C VAL A 35 3.66 21.36 -14.07
N ARG A 36 4.23 20.85 -12.97
CA ARG A 36 5.33 21.46 -12.23
C ARG A 36 6.64 20.71 -12.42
N GLU A 37 7.75 21.40 -12.17
CA GLU A 37 9.07 20.79 -12.08
C GLU A 37 9.18 19.94 -10.83
N ASN A 38 9.48 18.66 -11.01
CA ASN A 38 9.60 17.69 -9.93
C ASN A 38 10.76 16.71 -10.21
N LEU A 39 11.03 15.82 -9.26
CA LEU A 39 11.96 14.72 -9.46
C LEU A 39 11.21 13.46 -9.86
N LEU A 40 11.67 12.81 -10.91
CA LEU A 40 11.22 11.48 -11.33
C LEU A 40 12.33 10.47 -11.06
N LYS A 41 12.10 9.57 -10.11
CA LYS A 41 12.96 8.39 -9.89
C LYS A 41 12.34 7.20 -10.60
N LEU A 42 13.07 6.58 -11.51
CA LEU A 42 12.75 5.30 -12.12
C LEU A 42 13.59 4.22 -11.45
N LYS A 43 12.99 3.08 -11.12
CA LYS A 43 13.67 1.92 -10.54
C LYS A 43 13.67 0.77 -11.53
N PHE A 44 14.75 0.01 -11.52
CA PHE A 44 14.96 -1.14 -12.38
C PHE A 44 15.55 -2.29 -11.59
N HIS A 45 15.16 -3.51 -11.95
CA HIS A 45 15.77 -4.74 -11.45
C HIS A 45 16.42 -5.50 -12.60
N ARG A 46 17.46 -6.27 -12.30
CA ARG A 46 18.13 -7.12 -13.27
C ARG A 46 17.59 -8.53 -13.18
N GLU A 47 16.95 -9.00 -14.25
CA GLU A 47 16.35 -10.34 -14.31
C GLU A 47 16.76 -11.01 -15.62
N GLY A 48 17.31 -12.22 -15.56
CA GLY A 48 17.81 -12.92 -16.75
C GLY A 48 18.93 -12.16 -17.48
N GLY A 49 19.71 -11.36 -16.75
CA GLY A 49 20.80 -10.54 -17.31
C GLY A 49 20.37 -9.20 -17.91
N ALA A 50 19.06 -8.94 -18.05
CA ALA A 50 18.52 -7.71 -18.61
C ALA A 50 17.91 -6.80 -17.53
N TRP A 51 18.02 -5.49 -17.71
CA TRP A 51 17.34 -4.50 -16.88
C TRP A 51 15.86 -4.44 -17.24
N LYS A 52 14.99 -4.62 -16.27
CA LYS A 52 13.54 -4.48 -16.39
C LYS A 52 13.07 -3.33 -15.50
N TYR A 53 12.09 -2.58 -16.00
CA TYR A 53 11.42 -1.54 -15.23
C TYR A 53 10.67 -2.17 -14.05
N ASP A 54 10.84 -1.60 -12.86
CA ASP A 54 10.13 -2.00 -11.64
C ASP A 54 9.04 -0.98 -11.31
N SER A 55 9.43 0.25 -11.01
CA SER A 55 8.51 1.28 -10.53
C SER A 55 9.02 2.70 -10.81
N ASN A 56 8.15 3.69 -10.62
CA ASN A 56 8.56 5.09 -10.57
C ASN A 56 8.06 5.77 -9.30
N ARG A 57 8.76 6.83 -8.88
CA ARG A 57 8.34 7.71 -7.80
C ARG A 57 8.50 9.16 -8.26
N ILE A 58 7.50 9.98 -7.97
CA ILE A 58 7.58 11.43 -8.14
C ILE A 58 7.72 12.07 -6.78
N SER A 59 8.77 12.85 -6.58
CA SER A 59 8.95 13.66 -5.39
C SER A 59 8.58 15.10 -5.73
N ARG A 60 7.53 15.61 -5.06
CA ARG A 60 7.09 16.99 -5.23
C ARG A 60 8.09 17.94 -4.60
N LEU A 61 8.39 19.05 -5.27
CA LEU A 61 9.33 20.07 -4.79
C LEU A 61 8.65 21.31 -4.18
N ASP A 62 7.32 21.29 -4.05
CA ASP A 62 6.53 22.43 -3.55
C ASP A 62 6.96 22.90 -2.15
N GLY A 63 7.45 21.98 -1.31
CA GLY A 63 7.96 22.27 0.04
C GLY A 63 9.47 22.53 0.12
N ALA A 64 10.17 22.56 -1.02
CA ALA A 64 11.64 22.63 -1.06
C ALA A 64 12.14 23.66 -2.11
N PRO A 65 11.81 24.96 -1.94
CA PRO A 65 12.11 25.99 -2.95
C PRO A 65 13.62 26.17 -3.21
N GLU A 66 14.48 26.01 -2.20
CA GLU A 66 15.93 26.11 -2.37
C GLU A 66 16.50 24.93 -3.18
N VAL A 67 15.95 23.73 -3.01
CA VAL A 67 16.30 22.55 -3.82
C VAL A 67 15.89 22.79 -5.27
N LEU A 68 14.69 23.32 -5.50
CA LEU A 68 14.21 23.66 -6.83
C LEU A 68 15.12 24.69 -7.53
N LYS A 69 15.50 25.78 -6.86
CA LYS A 69 16.44 26.78 -7.41
C LYS A 69 17.79 26.15 -7.76
N SER A 70 18.33 25.30 -6.89
CA SER A 70 19.60 24.62 -7.11
C SER A 70 19.54 23.72 -8.36
N LEU A 71 18.45 22.97 -8.50
CA LEU A 71 18.17 22.14 -9.67
C LEU A 71 18.02 22.99 -10.95
N GLN A 72 17.26 24.08 -10.92
CA GLN A 72 17.14 25.01 -12.04
C GLN A 72 18.51 25.58 -12.46
N ALA A 73 19.39 25.85 -11.49
CA ALA A 73 20.77 26.32 -11.72
C ALA A 73 21.74 25.24 -12.25
N GLY A 74 21.28 24.03 -12.51
CA GLY A 74 22.15 22.97 -13.04
C GLY A 74 22.86 22.11 -12.00
N LYS A 75 22.63 22.36 -10.71
CA LYS A 75 23.34 21.64 -9.65
C LYS A 75 22.68 20.29 -9.36
N ARG A 76 23.50 19.27 -9.11
CA ARG A 76 23.05 17.98 -8.57
C ARG A 76 22.85 18.15 -7.05
N PRO A 77 21.69 17.79 -6.49
CA PRO A 77 21.47 17.89 -5.04
C PRO A 77 22.25 16.84 -4.25
N ASP A 78 22.82 17.24 -3.11
CA ASP A 78 23.61 16.37 -2.23
C ASP A 78 22.77 15.26 -1.57
N PHE A 79 21.45 15.45 -1.40
CA PHE A 79 20.60 14.40 -0.81
C PHE A 79 20.55 13.14 -1.68
N LEU A 80 20.91 13.21 -2.96
CA LEU A 80 21.00 12.02 -3.82
C LEU A 80 22.09 11.05 -3.35
N ASP A 81 23.06 11.52 -2.56
CA ASP A 81 24.10 10.68 -1.95
C ASP A 81 23.63 9.99 -0.65
N SER A 82 22.39 10.25 -0.20
CA SER A 82 21.86 9.63 1.01
C SER A 82 21.47 8.15 0.77
N PRO A 83 21.52 7.30 1.81
CA PRO A 83 21.21 5.86 1.68
C PRO A 83 19.81 5.57 1.13
N GLU A 84 18.84 6.46 1.38
CA GLU A 84 17.46 6.34 0.86
C GLU A 84 17.36 6.53 -0.66
N TYR A 85 18.35 7.19 -1.28
CA TYR A 85 18.44 7.32 -2.72
C TYR A 85 19.24 6.18 -3.36
N THR A 86 20.14 5.52 -2.63
CA THR A 86 20.94 4.39 -3.14
C THR A 86 20.07 3.14 -3.45
N PRO A 87 20.24 2.45 -4.60
CA PRO A 87 19.57 1.18 -4.85
C PRO A 87 20.00 0.11 -3.83
N PRO A 88 19.09 -0.77 -3.37
CA PRO A 88 19.36 -1.67 -2.25
C PRO A 88 20.37 -2.80 -2.56
N GLY A 89 20.76 -3.02 -3.81
CA GLY A 89 21.70 -4.08 -4.17
C GLY A 89 21.06 -5.41 -4.52
N SER A 90 19.94 -5.72 -3.88
CA SER A 90 19.19 -6.96 -4.05
C SER A 90 17.72 -6.69 -4.33
N MET A 91 17.10 -7.58 -5.11
CA MET A 91 15.66 -7.50 -5.35
C MET A 91 14.90 -7.75 -4.03
N PRO A 92 13.78 -7.04 -3.79
CA PRO A 92 12.88 -7.44 -2.73
C PRO A 92 12.37 -8.87 -3.00
N PRO A 93 12.11 -9.66 -1.95
CA PRO A 93 11.48 -10.96 -2.15
C PRO A 93 10.14 -10.76 -2.88
N PRO A 94 9.79 -11.67 -3.81
CA PRO A 94 8.49 -11.60 -4.46
C PRO A 94 7.40 -11.64 -3.38
N PRO A 95 6.26 -10.95 -3.60
CA PRO A 95 5.13 -11.07 -2.70
C PRO A 95 4.75 -12.55 -2.54
N PRO A 96 4.31 -12.98 -1.34
CA PRO A 96 3.88 -14.34 -1.13
C PRO A 96 2.75 -14.67 -2.11
N LEU A 97 2.81 -15.87 -2.71
CA LEU A 97 1.76 -16.32 -3.61
C LEU A 97 0.43 -16.39 -2.86
N CYS A 98 -0.60 -15.78 -3.44
CA CYS A 98 -1.95 -15.98 -2.97
C CYS A 98 -2.39 -17.40 -3.33
N ARG A 99 -2.80 -18.16 -2.32
CA ARG A 99 -3.38 -19.50 -2.53
C ARG A 99 -4.68 -19.41 -3.33
N VAL A 100 -5.00 -20.47 -4.05
CA VAL A 100 -6.32 -20.62 -4.69
C VAL A 100 -7.36 -20.88 -3.60
N PRO A 101 -8.43 -20.07 -3.50
CA PRO A 101 -9.47 -20.29 -2.49
C PRO A 101 -10.36 -21.47 -2.85
N ASP A 102 -10.82 -22.19 -1.82
CA ASP A 102 -12.00 -23.08 -1.94
C ASP A 102 -13.30 -22.26 -1.94
N PHE A 103 -13.30 -21.10 -1.27
CA PHE A 103 -14.46 -20.21 -1.14
C PHE A 103 -14.09 -18.76 -1.44
N LYS A 104 -14.84 -18.13 -2.35
CA LYS A 104 -14.80 -16.67 -2.51
C LYS A 104 -15.36 -16.04 -1.23
N ALA A 105 -14.66 -15.03 -0.70
CA ALA A 105 -15.06 -14.40 0.54
C ALA A 105 -14.82 -12.90 0.51
N GLY A 106 -15.50 -12.18 1.39
CA GLY A 106 -15.31 -10.76 1.60
C GLY A 106 -15.56 -10.39 3.05
N PHE A 107 -15.13 -9.20 3.46
CA PHE A 107 -15.36 -8.69 4.80
C PHE A 107 -16.04 -7.33 4.76
N LYS A 108 -16.64 -6.99 5.90
CA LYS A 108 -17.06 -5.63 6.27
C LYS A 108 -16.39 -5.29 7.59
N LEU A 109 -15.62 -4.22 7.61
CA LEU A 109 -14.97 -3.68 8.78
C LEU A 109 -15.53 -2.29 9.07
N GLN A 110 -16.16 -2.14 10.23
CA GLN A 110 -16.52 -0.84 10.77
C GLN A 110 -15.48 -0.48 11.83
N THR A 111 -14.77 0.63 11.68
CA THR A 111 -13.64 1.03 12.56
C THR A 111 -13.69 2.52 12.90
N PHE A 112 -14.62 2.92 13.76
CA PHE A 112 -14.72 4.29 14.28
C PHE A 112 -14.05 4.42 15.64
N GLY A 113 -13.14 5.38 15.77
CA GLY A 113 -12.24 5.55 16.92
C GLY A 113 -10.97 4.72 16.84
N TYR A 114 -10.71 4.06 15.72
CA TYR A 114 -9.52 3.23 15.53
C TYR A 114 -8.95 3.32 14.11
N GLU A 115 -7.62 3.32 14.00
CA GLU A 115 -6.89 2.82 12.84
C GLU A 115 -6.79 1.30 12.99
N THR A 116 -7.34 0.55 12.04
CA THR A 116 -7.34 -0.92 12.05
C THR A 116 -6.65 -1.47 10.81
N THR A 117 -5.63 -2.29 11.02
CA THR A 117 -4.99 -3.10 9.98
C THR A 117 -5.50 -4.53 10.07
N LEU A 118 -6.13 -5.02 9.00
CA LEU A 118 -6.53 -6.41 8.86
C LEU A 118 -5.43 -7.21 8.16
N SER A 119 -5.19 -8.45 8.60
CA SER A 119 -4.41 -9.42 7.84
C SER A 119 -5.10 -10.77 7.83
N MET A 120 -5.09 -11.43 6.67
CA MET A 120 -5.71 -12.73 6.43
C MET A 120 -4.66 -13.71 5.91
N ASN A 121 -4.39 -14.79 6.65
CA ASN A 121 -3.37 -15.81 6.31
C ASN A 121 -2.03 -15.22 5.83
N GLY A 122 -1.55 -14.16 6.50
CA GLY A 122 -0.29 -13.50 6.16
C GLY A 122 -0.38 -12.38 5.11
N ILE A 123 -1.52 -12.18 4.45
CA ILE A 123 -1.75 -11.05 3.54
C ILE A 123 -2.31 -9.88 4.34
N SER A 124 -1.61 -8.74 4.38
CA SER A 124 -2.06 -7.53 5.08
C SER A 124 -2.75 -6.58 4.12
N TYR A 125 -3.80 -5.92 4.60
CA TYR A 125 -4.57 -4.90 3.89
C TYR A 125 -4.14 -3.51 4.37
N ASP A 126 -4.45 -2.49 3.57
CA ASP A 126 -4.22 -1.11 3.96
C ASP A 126 -4.99 -0.78 5.26
N PRO A 127 -4.44 0.06 6.15
CA PRO A 127 -5.15 0.46 7.36
C PRO A 127 -6.43 1.24 7.02
N ALA A 128 -7.53 0.88 7.69
CA ALA A 128 -8.77 1.66 7.66
C ALA A 128 -8.85 2.55 8.90
N VAL A 129 -9.18 3.83 8.73
CA VAL A 129 -9.26 4.83 9.81
C VAL A 129 -10.62 5.51 9.75
N ASP A 130 -11.39 5.48 10.83
CA ASP A 130 -12.72 6.11 10.95
C ASP A 130 -13.63 5.84 9.75
N ALA A 131 -13.70 4.56 9.37
CA ALA A 131 -14.31 4.14 8.12
C ALA A 131 -15.21 2.91 8.26
N LEU A 132 -16.08 2.75 7.26
CA LEU A 132 -16.67 1.47 6.91
C LEU A 132 -15.98 0.97 5.64
N ASP A 133 -15.22 -0.11 5.78
CA ASP A 133 -14.45 -0.73 4.71
C ASP A 133 -15.08 -2.08 4.31
N GLN A 134 -15.25 -2.29 3.02
CA GLN A 134 -15.83 -3.51 2.48
C GLN A 134 -15.03 -3.98 1.28
N GLN A 135 -14.40 -5.14 1.41
CA GLN A 135 -13.52 -5.67 0.36
C GLN A 135 -13.68 -7.19 0.19
N ILE A 136 -13.25 -7.68 -0.98
CA ILE A 136 -13.06 -9.11 -1.23
C ILE A 136 -11.77 -9.54 -0.53
N LEU A 137 -11.78 -10.72 0.09
CA LEU A 137 -10.59 -11.31 0.67
C LEU A 137 -9.69 -11.87 -0.43
N ILE A 138 -8.51 -11.27 -0.58
CA ILE A 138 -7.44 -11.76 -1.45
C ILE A 138 -7.06 -13.19 -1.03
N GLY A 139 -7.13 -14.14 -1.97
CA GLY A 139 -6.90 -15.56 -1.72
C GLY A 139 -8.04 -16.29 -1.00
N GLY A 140 -9.17 -15.60 -0.72
CA GLY A 140 -10.40 -16.13 -0.12
C GLY A 140 -10.20 -17.00 1.13
N LEU A 141 -11.12 -17.95 1.33
CA LEU A 141 -11.04 -18.95 2.40
C LEU A 141 -10.72 -20.33 1.80
N VAL A 142 -10.02 -21.17 2.56
CA VAL A 142 -9.79 -22.58 2.23
C VAL A 142 -10.57 -23.48 3.18
N LYS A 143 -10.77 -24.75 2.81
CA LYS A 143 -11.29 -25.77 3.74
C LYS A 143 -10.36 -25.95 4.93
N GLY A 144 -10.95 -26.20 6.10
CA GLY A 144 -10.25 -26.26 7.38
C GLY A 144 -9.93 -24.87 7.92
N HIS A 145 -8.73 -24.73 8.48
CA HIS A 145 -8.36 -23.58 9.29
C HIS A 145 -7.99 -22.34 8.45
N ASN A 146 -8.57 -21.21 8.84
CA ASN A 146 -8.26 -19.89 8.34
C ASN A 146 -8.09 -18.93 9.51
N GLU A 147 -7.28 -17.88 9.34
CA GLU A 147 -7.02 -16.93 10.40
C GLU A 147 -7.08 -15.48 9.91
N ILE A 148 -7.88 -14.66 10.61
CA ILE A 148 -7.83 -13.20 10.51
C ILE A 148 -7.18 -12.63 11.76
N THR A 149 -6.21 -11.75 11.56
CA THR A 149 -5.65 -10.93 12.62
C THR A 149 -6.04 -9.47 12.39
N LEU A 150 -6.53 -8.80 13.43
CA LEU A 150 -6.72 -7.36 13.47
C LEU A 150 -5.65 -6.74 14.37
N ARG A 151 -5.05 -5.64 13.92
CA ARG A 151 -4.20 -4.76 14.75
C ARG A 151 -4.88 -3.41 14.82
N MET A 152 -5.09 -2.90 16.02
CA MET A 152 -5.87 -1.68 16.24
C MET A 152 -5.08 -0.66 17.04
N LYS A 153 -5.16 0.60 16.60
CA LYS A 153 -4.63 1.76 17.31
C LYS A 153 -5.75 2.76 17.53
N PRO A 154 -6.00 3.23 18.75
CA PRO A 154 -6.96 4.31 18.97
C PRO A 154 -6.57 5.56 18.19
N VAL A 155 -7.57 6.27 17.66
CA VAL A 155 -7.38 7.61 17.06
C VAL A 155 -8.16 8.66 17.83
N PRO A 156 -7.76 9.95 17.77
CA PRO A 156 -8.49 11.04 18.42
C PRO A 156 -9.95 11.07 17.96
N ARG A 157 -10.87 11.29 18.90
CA ARG A 157 -12.31 11.39 18.64
C ARG A 157 -12.87 12.65 19.26
N PRO A 158 -13.96 13.21 18.69
CA PRO A 158 -14.75 14.23 19.34
C PRO A 158 -15.25 13.75 20.71
N GLU A 159 -15.35 14.69 21.65
CA GLU A 159 -15.82 14.41 23.00
C GLU A 159 -17.27 13.89 22.97
N GLY A 160 -17.54 12.81 23.69
CA GLY A 160 -18.87 12.17 23.74
C GLY A 160 -19.16 11.16 22.63
N GLU A 161 -18.32 11.04 21.59
CA GLU A 161 -18.50 10.01 20.56
C GLU A 161 -18.04 8.63 21.06
N LYS A 162 -18.82 7.59 20.74
CA LYS A 162 -18.50 6.20 21.09
C LYS A 162 -17.68 5.53 19.99
N ALA A 163 -16.62 4.83 20.40
CA ALA A 163 -15.85 4.00 19.48
C ALA A 163 -16.70 2.80 19.05
N THR A 164 -16.59 2.39 17.79
CA THR A 164 -17.25 1.19 17.28
C THR A 164 -16.27 0.44 16.41
N LEU A 165 -15.99 -0.82 16.77
CA LEU A 165 -15.19 -1.72 15.96
C LEU A 165 -15.92 -3.05 15.78
N GLU A 166 -16.25 -3.38 14.54
CA GLU A 166 -16.93 -4.62 14.17
C GLU A 166 -16.37 -5.18 12.87
N LEU A 167 -16.05 -6.47 12.86
CA LEU A 167 -15.67 -7.24 11.68
C LEU A 167 -16.73 -8.27 11.38
N ARG A 168 -17.17 -8.34 10.13
CA ARG A 168 -18.03 -9.42 9.60
C ARG A 168 -17.39 -10.00 8.35
N VAL A 169 -17.35 -11.33 8.26
CA VAL A 169 -16.78 -12.06 7.12
C VAL A 169 -17.84 -12.94 6.50
N TYR A 170 -17.85 -12.98 5.17
CA TYR A 170 -18.86 -13.68 4.39
C TYR A 170 -18.19 -14.57 3.36
N VAL A 171 -18.71 -15.78 3.20
CA VAL A 171 -18.55 -16.57 1.98
C VAL A 171 -19.52 -16.02 0.94
N LEU A 172 -19.01 -15.62 -0.22
CA LEU A 172 -19.80 -15.08 -1.30
C LEU A 172 -20.43 -16.21 -2.10
N SER A 173 -21.73 -16.06 -2.40
CA SER A 173 -22.43 -16.97 -3.30
C SER A 173 -21.88 -16.86 -4.72
N ASN A 174 -21.82 -17.99 -5.44
CA ASN A 174 -21.55 -17.98 -6.89
C ASN A 174 -22.76 -17.45 -7.69
N ASP A 175 -23.95 -17.46 -7.09
CA ASP A 175 -25.16 -16.83 -7.60
C ASP A 175 -25.28 -15.43 -6.99
N SER A 176 -25.13 -14.39 -7.81
CA SER A 176 -25.16 -12.98 -7.38
C SER A 176 -26.52 -12.50 -6.87
N SER A 177 -27.59 -13.26 -7.09
CA SER A 177 -28.92 -12.97 -6.53
C SER A 177 -29.07 -13.41 -5.07
N LYS A 178 -28.15 -14.24 -4.57
CA LYS A 178 -28.16 -14.75 -3.19
C LYS A 178 -27.16 -13.99 -2.32
N PRO A 179 -27.54 -13.65 -1.07
CA PRO A 179 -26.62 -13.03 -0.15
C PRO A 179 -25.49 -14.00 0.21
N GLY A 180 -24.32 -13.45 0.55
CA GLY A 180 -23.23 -14.23 1.12
C GLY A 180 -23.57 -14.79 2.50
N THR A 181 -23.00 -15.93 2.84
CA THR A 181 -23.16 -16.58 4.15
C THR A 181 -22.15 -16.00 5.13
N GLU A 182 -22.60 -15.41 6.23
CA GLU A 182 -21.71 -14.95 7.30
C GLU A 182 -21.03 -16.14 7.99
N VAL A 183 -19.70 -16.09 8.07
CA VAL A 183 -18.87 -17.14 8.69
C VAL A 183 -18.10 -16.64 9.91
N LEU A 184 -18.00 -15.32 10.09
CA LEU A 184 -17.41 -14.71 11.27
C LEU A 184 -18.11 -13.39 11.56
N ARG A 185 -18.39 -13.16 12.84
CA ARG A 185 -18.70 -11.83 13.39
C ARG A 185 -17.90 -11.63 14.65
N TRP A 186 -17.22 -10.51 14.73
CA TRP A 186 -16.50 -10.10 15.93
C TRP A 186 -16.73 -8.61 16.19
N ARG A 187 -16.92 -8.26 17.45
CA ARG A 187 -17.09 -6.89 17.92
C ARG A 187 -16.12 -6.62 19.05
N ALA A 188 -15.52 -5.44 19.07
CA ALA A 188 -14.70 -5.03 20.19
C ALA A 188 -15.50 -5.00 21.51
N PRO A 189 -14.88 -5.35 22.65
CA PRO A 189 -15.48 -5.16 23.96
C PRO A 189 -15.82 -3.70 24.22
N GLU A 190 -16.85 -3.45 25.03
CA GLU A 190 -17.23 -2.10 25.45
C GLU A 190 -16.12 -1.39 26.25
N SER A 191 -15.26 -2.16 26.92
CA SER A 191 -14.07 -1.66 27.62
C SER A 191 -12.97 -1.15 26.68
N GLY A 192 -13.15 -1.31 25.36
CA GLY A 192 -12.20 -0.92 24.33
C GLY A 192 -11.62 -2.11 23.60
N ALA A 193 -11.25 -1.88 22.33
CA ALA A 193 -10.62 -2.89 21.49
C ALA A 193 -9.18 -3.19 21.98
N PRO A 194 -8.74 -4.47 21.98
CA PRO A 194 -7.35 -4.80 22.28
C PRO A 194 -6.41 -4.27 21.18
N ALA A 195 -5.11 -4.17 21.45
CA ALA A 195 -4.15 -3.75 20.42
C ALA A 195 -4.05 -4.74 19.25
N LYS A 196 -4.33 -6.02 19.51
CA LYS A 196 -4.33 -7.11 18.53
C LYS A 196 -5.36 -8.16 18.93
N VAL A 197 -6.08 -8.70 17.96
CA VAL A 197 -6.88 -9.92 18.12
C VAL A 197 -6.69 -10.84 16.92
N THR A 198 -6.69 -12.14 17.16
CA THR A 198 -6.59 -13.17 16.14
C THR A 198 -7.82 -14.07 16.23
N LEU A 199 -8.51 -14.23 15.11
CA LEU A 199 -9.85 -14.81 14.99
C LEU A 199 -9.80 -16.00 14.03
N PRO A 200 -10.05 -17.23 14.51
CA PRO A 200 -10.09 -18.41 13.65
C PRO A 200 -11.41 -18.47 12.87
N ILE A 201 -11.36 -19.00 11.65
CA ILE A 201 -12.53 -19.34 10.83
C ILE A 201 -12.35 -20.78 10.33
N GLU A 202 -13.20 -21.69 10.80
CA GLU A 202 -13.20 -23.09 10.38
C GLU A 202 -14.20 -23.32 9.26
N MET A 203 -13.70 -23.72 8.09
CA MET A 203 -14.50 -23.97 6.89
C MET A 203 -14.67 -25.47 6.64
N LYS A 204 -15.89 -25.89 6.28
CA LYS A 204 -16.21 -27.27 5.92
C LYS A 204 -16.33 -27.43 4.41
#